data_AF-A0A2T6CXG1-F1
#
_entry.id   AF-A0A2T6CXG1-F1
#
_cell.length_a   1.000
_cell.length_b   1.000
_cell.length_c   1.000
_cell.angle_alpha   90.00
_cell.angle_beta   90.00
_cell.angle_gamma   90.00
#
_symmetry.space_group_name_H-M   'P 1'
#
loop_
_entity.id
_entity.type
_entity.pdbx_description
1 polymer ?
#
loop_
_entity_poly.entity_id
_entity_poly.type
_entity_poly.pdbx_seq_one_letter_code
_entity_poly.pdbx_strand_id
1 'polypeptide(L)'
;MKAVFLDKDGTLVEDVPYNVDIRQVRFAEGAIEGMTLLQDAGFRLFVISNQSGIALNYFSESDFRPMRQYICDSLDSFGIRLSGFYYCPHHPSGSRAEYATVCPCRKPAPGMLLRAAEEHSIDLHNSWMIGDILHDVEAGNRAGCRTVLLDVGGETEWLPGAFRTPDYAVTSLSEAVRKIIAAPGQVPVPAPCNLVKKAGVLAATAGRLAL
;
A
#
# COMPACT_ATOMS: atom_id res chain seq x y z
N MET A 1 -11.63 -8.49 7.36
CA MET A 1 -10.80 -8.22 8.58
C MET A 1 -10.00 -6.95 8.37
N LYS A 2 -9.61 -6.21 9.41
CA LYS A 2 -8.82 -4.97 9.24
C LYS A 2 -7.32 -5.23 9.16
N ALA A 3 -6.60 -4.39 8.42
CA ALA A 3 -5.17 -4.52 8.20
C ALA A 3 -4.42 -3.20 8.40
N VAL A 4 -3.12 -3.30 8.63
CA VAL A 4 -2.17 -2.23 8.43
C VAL A 4 -1.17 -2.68 7.36
N PHE A 5 -1.10 -1.89 6.30
CA PHE A 5 -0.14 -1.96 5.23
C PHE A 5 1.00 -0.98 5.55
N LEU A 6 2.23 -1.45 5.55
CA LEU A 6 3.41 -0.64 5.84
C LEU A 6 4.31 -0.60 4.60
N ASP A 7 4.84 0.58 4.27
CA ASP A 7 6.02 0.61 3.40
C ASP A 7 7.23 -0.03 4.11
N LYS A 8 8.21 -0.46 3.33
CA LYS A 8 9.46 -1.05 3.80
C LYS A 8 10.46 0.03 4.16
N ASP A 9 11.06 0.65 3.14
CA ASP A 9 12.13 1.64 3.29
C ASP A 9 11.56 2.93 3.86
N GLY A 10 12.27 3.58 4.80
CA GLY A 10 11.83 4.81 5.46
C GLY A 10 10.69 4.64 6.48
N THR A 11 10.05 3.47 6.52
CA THR A 11 8.88 3.19 7.37
C THR A 11 9.12 2.01 8.31
N LEU A 12 9.26 0.79 7.79
CA LEU A 12 9.51 -0.41 8.59
C LEU A 12 11.00 -0.55 8.93
N VAL A 13 11.85 -0.25 7.96
CA VAL A 13 13.31 -0.27 8.07
C VAL A 13 13.86 1.10 7.69
N GLU A 14 15.07 1.41 8.16
CA GLU A 14 15.79 2.61 7.73
C GLU A 14 15.95 2.62 6.21
N ASP A 15 15.74 3.78 5.57
CA ASP A 15 15.95 3.93 4.12
C ASP A 15 17.45 3.94 3.81
N VAL A 16 17.91 2.86 3.19
CA VAL A 16 19.24 2.77 2.59
C VAL A 16 19.04 2.57 1.09
N PRO A 17 19.37 3.57 0.25
CA PRO A 17 19.05 3.54 -1.17
C PRO A 17 19.51 2.27 -1.88
N TYR A 18 18.57 1.55 -2.49
CA TYR A 18 18.81 0.32 -3.26
C TYR A 18 19.54 -0.79 -2.51
N ASN A 19 19.39 -0.84 -1.18
CA ASN A 19 20.02 -1.86 -0.37
C ASN A 19 19.35 -3.23 -0.54
N VAL A 20 20.16 -4.28 -0.74
CA VAL A 20 19.77 -5.70 -0.62
C VAL A 20 20.67 -6.47 0.35
N ASP A 21 21.61 -5.81 1.03
CA ASP A 21 22.47 -6.40 2.04
C ASP A 21 21.75 -6.48 3.39
N ILE A 22 21.51 -7.71 3.84
CA ILE A 22 20.87 -8.01 5.14
C ILE A 22 21.60 -7.36 6.32
N ARG A 23 22.93 -7.17 6.22
CA ARG A 23 23.74 -6.59 7.30
C ARG A 23 23.47 -5.11 7.49
N GLN A 24 22.89 -4.45 6.50
CA GLN A 24 22.48 -3.04 6.54
C GLN A 24 20.99 -2.87 6.88
N VAL A 25 20.24 -3.96 7.04
CA VAL A 25 18.83 -3.88 7.47
C VAL A 25 18.78 -3.51 8.95
N ARG A 26 18.13 -2.38 9.25
CA ARG A 26 17.83 -1.92 10.60
C ARG A 26 16.35 -1.58 10.66
N PHE A 27 15.63 -2.12 11.63
CA PHE A 27 14.24 -1.74 11.86
C PHE A 27 14.19 -0.28 12.32
N ALA A 28 13.23 0.47 11.79
CA ALA A 28 13.02 1.85 12.19
C ALA A 28 12.66 1.94 13.68
N GLU A 29 12.94 3.08 14.30
CA GLU A 29 12.62 3.32 15.70
C GLU A 29 11.12 3.10 15.96
N GLY A 30 10.80 2.26 16.95
CA GLY A 30 9.42 1.91 17.29
C GLY A 30 8.73 0.93 16.35
N ALA A 31 9.39 0.40 15.31
CA ALA A 31 8.76 -0.53 14.38
C ALA A 31 8.32 -1.84 15.02
N ILE A 32 9.20 -2.49 15.78
CA ILE A 32 8.88 -3.78 16.44
C ILE A 32 7.76 -3.60 17.48
N GLU A 33 7.89 -2.60 18.36
CA GLU A 33 6.86 -2.29 19.36
C GLU A 33 5.53 -1.90 18.70
N GLY A 34 5.57 -1.03 17.70
CA GLY A 34 4.41 -0.55 16.97
C GLY A 34 3.65 -1.67 16.26
N MET A 35 4.36 -2.56 15.56
CA MET A 35 3.76 -3.70 14.90
C MET A 35 3.14 -4.68 15.90
N THR A 36 3.79 -4.89 17.04
CA THR A 36 3.24 -5.72 18.14
C THR A 36 1.91 -5.15 18.62
N LEU A 37 1.86 -3.85 18.92
CA LEU A 37 0.63 -3.17 19.35
C LEU A 37 -0.49 -3.23 18.29
N LEU A 38 -0.15 -3.09 17.01
CA LEU A 38 -1.13 -3.21 15.93
C LEU A 38 -1.68 -4.65 15.81
N GLN A 39 -0.81 -5.65 15.93
CA GLN A 39 -1.21 -7.06 15.94
C GLN A 39 -2.15 -7.35 17.12
N ASP A 40 -1.81 -6.89 18.31
CA ASP A 40 -2.61 -7.06 19.54
C ASP A 40 -3.96 -6.33 19.44
N ALA A 41 -4.01 -5.20 18.71
CA ALA A 41 -5.24 -4.49 18.37
C ALA A 41 -6.08 -5.17 17.27
N GLY A 42 -5.69 -6.38 16.84
CA GLY A 42 -6.41 -7.23 15.90
C GLY A 42 -6.22 -6.87 14.42
N PHE A 43 -5.17 -6.12 14.08
CA PHE A 43 -4.81 -5.86 12.69
C PHE A 43 -3.98 -7.00 12.10
N ARG A 44 -4.25 -7.33 10.83
CA ARG A 44 -3.30 -8.08 10.00
C ARG A 44 -2.23 -7.15 9.47
N LEU A 45 -0.98 -7.60 9.45
CA LEU A 45 0.16 -6.79 9.03
C LEU A 45 0.65 -7.22 7.66
N PHE A 46 0.89 -6.25 6.79
CA PHE A 46 1.39 -6.47 5.43
C PHE A 46 2.49 -5.47 5.10
N VAL A 47 3.48 -5.91 4.34
CA VAL A 47 4.46 -5.02 3.72
C VAL A 47 4.06 -4.74 2.27
N ILE A 48 4.05 -3.47 1.88
CA ILE A 48 3.73 -3.00 0.52
C ILE A 48 4.85 -2.07 0.02
N SER A 49 5.74 -2.58 -0.83
CA SER A 49 6.98 -1.86 -1.18
C SER A 49 7.23 -1.72 -2.69
N ASN A 50 7.66 -0.54 -3.12
CA ASN A 50 8.20 -0.35 -4.46
C ASN A 50 9.68 -0.77 -4.49
N GLN A 51 10.07 -1.68 -5.37
CA GLN A 51 11.45 -2.20 -5.47
C GLN A 51 12.01 -1.97 -6.89
N SER A 52 12.01 -0.71 -7.32
CA SER A 52 12.47 -0.32 -8.67
C SER A 52 13.95 -0.56 -8.94
N GLY A 53 14.76 -0.83 -7.91
CA GLY A 53 16.15 -1.23 -8.11
C GLY A 53 16.30 -2.49 -8.97
N ILE A 54 15.26 -3.34 -9.02
CA ILE A 54 15.18 -4.47 -9.94
C ILE A 54 15.09 -3.96 -11.39
N ALA A 55 14.08 -3.17 -11.74
CA ALA A 55 13.93 -2.61 -13.09
C ALA A 55 15.11 -1.74 -13.54
N LEU A 56 15.71 -0.99 -12.61
CA LEU A 56 16.85 -0.10 -12.87
C LEU A 56 18.20 -0.85 -12.93
N ASN A 57 18.20 -2.16 -12.70
CA ASN A 57 19.39 -3.03 -12.74
C ASN A 57 20.44 -2.71 -11.66
N TYR A 58 20.02 -2.22 -10.49
CA TYR A 58 20.89 -2.09 -9.31
C TYR A 58 21.09 -3.43 -8.60
N PHE A 59 20.08 -4.30 -8.64
CA PHE A 59 20.14 -5.67 -8.12
C PHE A 59 19.12 -6.55 -8.85
N SER A 60 19.27 -7.88 -8.76
CA SER A 60 18.31 -8.84 -9.31
C SER A 60 17.20 -9.18 -8.31
N GLU A 61 16.08 -9.70 -8.80
CA GLU A 61 15.02 -10.21 -7.91
C GLU A 61 15.50 -11.39 -7.05
N SER A 62 16.48 -12.17 -7.52
CA SER A 62 17.14 -13.20 -6.72
C SER A 62 17.95 -12.61 -5.56
N ASP A 63 18.54 -11.43 -5.72
CA ASP A 63 19.28 -10.75 -4.65
C ASP A 63 18.33 -10.16 -3.60
N PHE A 64 17.14 -9.72 -4.02
CA PHE A 64 16.12 -9.19 -3.11
C PHE A 64 15.47 -10.27 -2.22
N ARG A 65 15.33 -11.51 -2.73
CA ARG A 65 14.67 -12.62 -2.00
C ARG A 65 15.27 -12.89 -0.61
N PRO A 66 16.61 -13.02 -0.44
CA PRO A 66 17.24 -13.18 0.86
C PRO A 66 16.93 -12.02 1.83
N MET A 67 16.95 -10.77 1.36
CA MET A 67 16.57 -9.63 2.19
C MET A 67 15.12 -9.72 2.67
N ARG A 68 14.20 -10.02 1.76
CA ARG A 68 12.79 -10.21 2.10
C ARG A 68 12.63 -11.28 3.18
N GLN A 69 13.28 -12.44 2.99
CA GLN A 69 13.22 -13.54 3.94
C GLN A 69 13.79 -13.15 5.30
N TYR A 70 14.94 -12.46 5.32
CA TYR A 70 15.57 -11.97 6.54
C TYR A 70 14.64 -11.04 7.34
N ILE A 71 13.93 -10.12 6.68
CA ILE A 71 12.96 -9.25 7.34
C ILE A 71 11.81 -10.07 7.95
N CYS A 72 11.27 -11.02 7.18
CA CYS A 72 10.20 -11.90 7.67
C CYS A 72 10.63 -12.73 8.88
N ASP A 73 11.79 -13.38 8.81
CA ASP A 73 12.32 -14.23 9.90
C ASP A 73 12.64 -13.39 11.15
N SER A 74 13.18 -12.18 10.94
CA SER A 74 13.48 -11.26 12.05
C SER A 74 12.20 -10.83 12.77
N LEU A 75 11.14 -10.46 12.02
CA LEU A 75 9.85 -10.12 12.61
C LEU A 75 9.20 -11.31 13.34
N ASP A 76 9.26 -12.51 12.76
CA ASP A 76 8.73 -13.73 13.40
C ASP A 76 9.47 -14.05 14.70
N SER A 77 10.78 -13.78 14.79
CA SER A 77 11.56 -13.93 16.03
C SER A 77 11.10 -13.01 17.17
N PHE A 78 10.44 -11.89 16.85
CA PHE A 78 9.77 -11.00 17.80
C PHE A 78 8.28 -11.36 18.03
N GLY A 79 7.79 -12.45 17.42
CA GLY A 79 6.38 -12.85 17.50
C GLY A 79 5.44 -12.04 16.59
N ILE A 80 5.99 -11.26 15.66
CA ILE A 80 5.22 -10.41 14.74
C ILE A 80 4.97 -11.20 13.45
N ARG A 81 3.70 -11.51 13.16
CA ARG A 81 3.33 -12.32 11.99
C ARG A 81 2.87 -11.45 10.83
N LEU A 82 3.71 -11.34 9.82
CA LEU A 82 3.30 -10.79 8.53
C LEU A 82 2.32 -11.73 7.84
N SER A 83 1.19 -11.18 7.41
CA SER A 83 0.18 -11.91 6.62
C SER A 83 0.53 -11.93 5.13
N GLY A 84 1.36 -10.99 4.68
CA GLY A 84 1.90 -10.96 3.32
C GLY A 84 2.97 -9.91 3.13
N PHE A 85 3.81 -10.12 2.12
CA PHE A 85 4.84 -9.18 1.68
C PHE A 85 4.69 -8.99 0.18
N TYR A 86 4.13 -7.86 -0.23
CA TYR A 86 3.93 -7.49 -1.62
C TYR A 86 4.94 -6.45 -2.03
N TYR A 87 5.54 -6.64 -3.19
CA TYR A 87 6.45 -5.67 -3.78
C TYR A 87 6.21 -5.52 -5.28
N CYS A 88 6.56 -4.36 -5.81
CA CYS A 88 6.48 -4.08 -7.23
C CYS A 88 7.90 -3.86 -7.80
N PRO A 89 8.40 -4.75 -8.68
CA PRO A 89 9.76 -4.64 -9.24
C PRO A 89 9.86 -3.65 -10.42
N HIS A 90 8.74 -3.14 -10.90
CA HIS A 90 8.64 -2.41 -12.16
C HIS A 90 9.03 -0.93 -12.05
N HIS A 91 9.53 -0.38 -13.17
CA HIS A 91 9.74 1.06 -13.35
C HIS A 91 9.68 1.39 -14.85
N PRO A 92 8.93 2.41 -15.32
CA PRO A 92 8.82 2.71 -16.75
C PRO A 92 10.17 3.08 -17.40
N SER A 93 11.04 3.75 -16.66
CA SER A 93 12.42 4.07 -17.08
C SER A 93 13.45 2.96 -16.77
N GLY A 94 13.00 1.72 -16.54
CA GLY A 94 13.88 0.58 -16.25
C GLY A 94 14.79 0.22 -17.41
N SER A 95 15.98 -0.29 -17.11
CA SER A 95 16.95 -0.81 -18.10
C SER A 95 16.74 -2.30 -18.42
N ARG A 96 16.08 -3.05 -17.53
CA ARG A 96 15.68 -4.45 -17.76
C ARG A 96 14.31 -4.50 -18.44
N ALA A 97 14.29 -4.92 -19.71
CA ALA A 97 13.08 -4.95 -20.54
C ALA A 97 11.89 -5.68 -19.88
N GLU A 98 12.14 -6.75 -19.13
CA GLU A 98 11.11 -7.52 -18.43
C GLU A 98 10.38 -6.74 -17.32
N TYR A 99 11.03 -5.72 -16.74
CA TYR A 99 10.48 -4.89 -15.66
C TYR A 99 10.24 -3.42 -16.06
N ALA A 100 10.66 -3.04 -17.27
CA ALA A 100 10.59 -1.68 -17.81
C ALA A 100 9.18 -1.34 -18.33
N THR A 101 8.19 -1.29 -17.44
CA THR A 101 6.79 -1.08 -17.81
C THR A 101 6.03 -0.23 -16.80
N VAL A 102 4.97 0.42 -17.27
CA VAL A 102 3.88 0.91 -16.42
C VAL A 102 3.08 -0.31 -15.94
N CYS A 103 2.68 -0.31 -14.67
CA CYS A 103 1.96 -1.42 -14.07
C CYS A 103 0.97 -0.94 -13.01
N PRO A 104 -0.04 -1.75 -12.65
CA PRO A 104 -0.99 -1.40 -11.60
C PRO A 104 -0.42 -1.57 -10.18
N CYS A 105 0.73 -2.24 -10.00
CA CYS A 105 1.29 -2.50 -8.66
C CYS A 105 2.11 -1.35 -8.09
N ARG A 106 2.77 -0.54 -8.93
CA ARG A 106 3.74 0.45 -8.46
C ARG A 106 3.00 1.61 -7.81
N LYS A 107 3.25 1.86 -6.52
CA LYS A 107 2.72 3.05 -5.82
C LYS A 107 3.12 4.30 -6.62
N PRO A 108 2.17 5.17 -7.00
CA PRO A 108 0.91 5.45 -6.32
C PRO A 108 -0.29 4.62 -6.78
N ALA A 109 -0.11 3.64 -7.68
CA ALA A 109 -1.18 2.73 -8.04
C ALA A 109 -1.52 1.78 -6.86
N PRO A 110 -2.80 1.49 -6.59
CA PRO A 110 -3.22 0.74 -5.41
C PRO A 110 -3.12 -0.79 -5.57
N GLY A 111 -2.58 -1.30 -6.68
CA GLY A 111 -2.75 -2.70 -7.06
C GLY A 111 -2.18 -3.70 -6.05
N MET A 112 -1.11 -3.37 -5.33
CA MET A 112 -0.60 -4.25 -4.27
C MET A 112 -1.57 -4.35 -3.08
N LEU A 113 -2.20 -3.24 -2.67
CA LEU A 113 -3.16 -3.23 -1.58
C LEU A 113 -4.45 -3.95 -1.97
N LEU A 114 -4.96 -3.71 -3.19
CA LEU A 114 -6.16 -4.37 -3.71
C LEU A 114 -5.96 -5.88 -3.81
N ARG A 115 -4.79 -6.31 -4.30
CA ARG A 115 -4.43 -7.73 -4.36
C ARG A 115 -4.39 -8.37 -2.98
N ALA A 116 -3.72 -7.73 -2.01
CA ALA A 116 -3.68 -8.22 -0.64
C ALA A 116 -5.08 -8.30 -0.02
N ALA A 117 -5.96 -7.34 -0.32
CA ALA A 117 -7.33 -7.36 0.15
C ALA A 117 -8.18 -8.48 -0.41
N GLU A 118 -8.02 -8.78 -1.71
CA GLU A 118 -8.67 -9.92 -2.35
C GLU A 118 -8.18 -11.26 -1.77
N GLU A 119 -6.86 -11.46 -1.75
CA GLU A 119 -6.25 -12.72 -1.29
C GLU A 119 -6.53 -13.03 0.20
N HIS A 120 -6.69 -12.00 1.04
CA HIS A 120 -6.86 -12.15 2.49
C HIS A 120 -8.22 -11.67 3.02
N SER A 121 -9.18 -11.31 2.16
CA SER A 121 -10.50 -10.79 2.56
C SER A 121 -10.39 -9.59 3.55
N ILE A 122 -9.54 -8.63 3.19
CA ILE A 122 -9.30 -7.42 4.00
C ILE A 122 -10.41 -6.40 3.75
N ASP A 123 -10.89 -5.79 4.82
CA ASP A 123 -11.76 -4.63 4.81
C ASP A 123 -10.90 -3.37 4.71
N LEU A 124 -10.69 -2.90 3.48
CA LEU A 124 -9.82 -1.75 3.18
C LEU A 124 -10.29 -0.47 3.91
N HIS A 125 -11.61 -0.26 4.02
CA HIS A 125 -12.19 0.93 4.65
C HIS A 125 -11.82 1.07 6.14
N ASN A 126 -11.67 -0.05 6.84
CA ASN A 126 -11.20 -0.08 8.22
C ASN A 126 -9.69 -0.38 8.35
N SER A 127 -8.96 -0.31 7.25
CA SER A 127 -7.52 -0.57 7.17
C SER A 127 -6.71 0.70 6.94
N TRP A 128 -5.40 0.59 7.16
CA TRP A 128 -4.48 1.71 7.11
C TRP A 128 -3.30 1.44 6.19
N MET A 129 -2.84 2.45 5.45
CA MET A 129 -1.53 2.48 4.80
C MET A 129 -0.63 3.47 5.55
N ILE A 130 0.55 3.01 5.96
CA ILE A 130 1.60 3.83 6.56
C ILE A 130 2.77 3.86 5.58
N GLY A 131 3.25 5.06 5.26
CA GLY A 131 4.44 5.27 4.44
C GLY A 131 5.08 6.62 4.71
N ASP A 132 6.26 6.84 4.17
CA ASP A 132 7.06 8.05 4.35
C ASP A 132 7.00 9.00 3.15
N ILE A 133 6.33 8.60 2.07
CA ILE A 133 6.12 9.45 0.88
C ILE A 133 4.65 9.54 0.46
N LEU A 134 4.30 10.61 -0.26
CA LEU A 134 2.94 10.86 -0.78
C LEU A 134 2.47 9.81 -1.77
N HIS A 135 3.38 9.03 -2.36
CA HIS A 135 3.01 7.88 -3.19
C HIS A 135 2.31 6.78 -2.38
N ASP A 136 2.67 6.61 -1.11
CA ASP A 136 2.02 5.66 -0.19
C ASP A 136 0.64 6.13 0.21
N VAL A 137 0.55 7.41 0.57
CA VAL A 137 -0.71 8.08 0.87
C VAL A 137 -1.66 7.94 -0.31
N GLU A 138 -1.18 8.21 -1.52
CA GLU A 138 -2.00 8.10 -2.71
C GLU A 138 -2.44 6.66 -2.99
N ALA A 139 -1.55 5.68 -2.84
CA ALA A 139 -1.91 4.28 -3.03
C ALA A 139 -2.94 3.81 -2.00
N GLY A 140 -2.79 4.20 -0.73
CA GLY A 140 -3.74 3.90 0.34
C GLY A 140 -5.12 4.51 0.09
N ASN A 141 -5.16 5.81 -0.17
CA ASN A 141 -6.42 6.53 -0.43
C ASN A 141 -7.13 6.00 -1.68
N ARG A 142 -6.40 5.69 -2.76
CA ARG A 142 -6.98 5.08 -3.98
C ARG A 142 -7.51 3.67 -3.74
N ALA A 143 -6.92 2.92 -2.80
CA ALA A 143 -7.42 1.61 -2.39
C ALA A 143 -8.66 1.71 -1.48
N GLY A 144 -8.96 2.89 -0.94
CA GLY A 144 -10.01 3.10 0.06
C GLY A 144 -9.56 2.82 1.50
N CYS A 145 -8.25 2.76 1.75
CA CYS A 145 -7.68 2.76 3.10
C CYS A 145 -7.66 4.18 3.67
N ARG A 146 -7.54 4.23 5.00
CA ARG A 146 -7.05 5.42 5.70
C ARG A 146 -5.53 5.48 5.61
N THR A 147 -4.95 6.65 5.74
CA THR A 147 -3.51 6.84 5.46
C THR A 147 -2.79 7.63 6.54
N VAL A 148 -1.57 7.20 6.85
CA VAL A 148 -0.64 7.93 7.71
C VAL A 148 0.63 8.21 6.92
N LEU A 149 1.03 9.47 6.88
CA LEU A 149 2.33 9.89 6.38
C LEU A 149 3.32 10.04 7.54
N LEU A 150 4.46 9.38 7.43
CA LEU A 150 5.62 9.60 8.29
C LEU A 150 6.48 10.72 7.71
N ASP A 151 6.40 11.90 8.30
CA ASP A 151 7.24 13.04 7.94
C ASP A 151 8.60 12.91 8.63
N VAL A 152 9.43 12.01 8.09
CA VAL A 152 10.77 11.65 8.58
C VAL A 152 11.88 11.99 7.58
N GLY A 153 11.55 12.81 6.57
CA GLY A 153 12.48 13.25 5.52
C GLY A 153 12.52 12.38 4.25
N GLY A 154 11.67 11.36 4.15
CA GLY A 154 11.52 10.55 2.93
C GLY A 154 10.88 11.33 1.78
N GLU A 155 9.82 12.10 2.07
CA GLU A 155 9.19 12.97 1.08
C GLU A 155 10.01 14.25 0.87
N THR A 156 10.53 14.41 -0.33
CA THR A 156 11.30 15.58 -0.75
C THR A 156 10.57 16.44 -1.78
N GLU A 157 9.52 15.91 -2.41
CA GLU A 157 8.73 16.60 -3.42
C GLU A 157 7.24 16.59 -3.05
N TRP A 158 6.81 17.67 -2.42
CA TRP A 158 5.44 17.82 -1.94
C TRP A 158 4.48 18.20 -3.07
N LEU A 159 4.09 17.21 -3.85
CA LEU A 159 3.10 17.35 -4.93
C LEU A 159 1.68 17.11 -4.38
N PRO A 160 0.85 18.16 -4.21
CA PRO A 160 -0.53 17.98 -3.77
C PRO A 160 -1.37 17.30 -4.84
N GLY A 161 -2.41 16.58 -4.41
CA GLY A 161 -3.36 15.91 -5.29
C GLY A 161 -4.57 15.41 -4.52
N ALA A 162 -5.67 15.11 -5.22
CA ALA A 162 -6.94 14.72 -4.61
C ALA A 162 -6.85 13.50 -3.68
N PHE A 163 -5.85 12.63 -3.89
CA PHE A 163 -5.59 11.44 -3.08
C PHE A 163 -4.31 11.54 -2.25
N ARG A 164 -3.65 12.69 -2.18
CA ARG A 164 -2.35 12.87 -1.49
C ARG A 164 -2.46 13.55 -0.13
N THR A 165 -3.68 13.65 0.42
CA THR A 165 -3.90 14.14 1.78
C THR A 165 -4.01 12.94 2.72
N PRO A 166 -3.11 12.78 3.70
CA PRO A 166 -3.22 11.71 4.68
C PRO A 166 -4.27 12.03 5.75
N ASP A 167 -4.83 11.01 6.40
CA ASP A 167 -5.64 11.20 7.63
C ASP A 167 -4.77 11.81 8.74
N TYR A 168 -3.51 11.35 8.85
CA TYR A 168 -2.54 11.85 9.82
C TYR A 168 -1.16 12.03 9.17
N ALA A 169 -0.50 13.14 9.49
CA ALA A 169 0.93 13.31 9.28
C ALA A 169 1.61 13.35 10.66
N VAL A 170 2.61 12.50 10.86
CA VAL A 170 3.30 12.32 12.15
C VAL A 170 4.79 12.15 11.91
N THR A 171 5.63 12.36 12.94
CA THR A 171 7.09 12.28 12.79
C THR A 171 7.68 10.98 13.33
N SER A 172 6.85 9.99 13.69
CA SER A 172 7.30 8.69 14.19
C SER A 172 6.25 7.60 14.00
N LEU A 173 6.72 6.36 13.81
CA LEU A 173 5.85 5.19 13.71
C LEU A 173 5.08 4.94 15.02
N SER A 174 5.69 5.18 16.17
CA SER A 174 5.02 5.09 17.47
C SER A 174 3.82 6.04 17.59
N GLU A 175 3.93 7.26 17.05
CA GLU A 175 2.79 8.17 17.00
C GLU A 175 1.72 7.69 16.01
N ALA A 176 2.11 7.21 14.82
CA ALA A 176 1.18 6.63 13.85
C ALA A 176 0.35 5.51 14.47
N VAL A 177 0.99 4.59 15.19
CA VAL A 177 0.33 3.47 15.86
C VAL A 177 -0.65 3.95 16.92
N ARG A 178 -0.28 4.94 17.75
CA ARG A 178 -1.20 5.53 18.73
C ARG A 178 -2.43 6.14 18.06
N LYS A 179 -2.25 6.86 16.94
CA LYS A 179 -3.36 7.44 16.18
C LYS A 179 -4.27 6.35 15.61
N ILE A 180 -3.70 5.30 15.03
CA ILE A 180 -4.45 4.18 14.44
C ILE A 180 -5.28 3.45 15.50
N ILE A 181 -4.70 3.15 16.67
CA ILE A 181 -5.39 2.44 17.75
C ILE A 181 -6.50 3.31 18.36
N ALA A 182 -6.27 4.61 18.51
CA ALA A 182 -7.26 5.54 19.04
C ALA A 182 -8.36 5.92 18.04
N ALA A 183 -8.17 5.64 16.75
CA ALA A 183 -9.12 6.05 15.73
C ALA A 183 -10.41 5.22 15.80
N PRO A 184 -11.60 5.87 15.77
CA PRO A 184 -12.85 5.14 15.70
C PRO A 184 -12.94 4.36 14.38
N GLY A 185 -13.61 3.21 14.41
CA GLY A 185 -13.99 2.48 13.20
C GLY A 185 -14.87 3.36 12.31
N GLN A 186 -14.67 3.32 11.00
CA GLN A 186 -15.48 4.13 10.09
C GLN A 186 -16.85 3.49 9.89
N VAL A 187 -17.90 4.32 9.87
CA VAL A 187 -19.24 3.90 9.42
C VAL A 187 -19.18 3.76 7.90
N PRO A 188 -19.62 2.64 7.30
CA PRO A 188 -19.58 2.45 5.85
C PRO A 188 -20.25 3.64 5.14
N VAL A 189 -19.49 4.38 4.33
CA VAL A 189 -20.08 5.36 3.43
C VAL A 189 -20.81 4.55 2.34
N PRO A 190 -22.13 4.76 2.11
CA PRO A 190 -22.84 4.05 1.06
C PRO A 190 -22.11 4.24 -0.26
N ALA A 191 -21.86 3.15 -0.97
CA ALA A 191 -21.26 3.21 -2.30
C ALA A 191 -22.03 4.23 -3.16
N PRO A 192 -21.34 5.04 -3.99
CA PRO A 192 -22.02 5.98 -4.87
C PRO A 192 -23.05 5.21 -5.70
N CYS A 193 -24.32 5.58 -5.53
CA CYS A 193 -25.42 4.98 -6.28
C CYS A 193 -25.16 5.24 -7.77
N ASN A 194 -24.80 4.20 -8.51
CA ASN A 194 -24.65 4.25 -9.97
C ASN A 194 -26.03 4.48 -10.60
N LEU A 195 -26.48 5.73 -10.59
CA LEU A 195 -27.57 6.18 -11.43
C LEU A 195 -27.01 6.55 -12.80
N VAL A 196 -27.78 6.16 -13.82
CA VAL A 196 -27.68 6.42 -15.27
C VAL A 196 -26.63 5.55 -16.01
N LYS A 197 -26.96 4.72 -17.02
CA LYS A 197 -27.99 4.81 -18.08
C LYS A 197 -28.50 3.41 -18.47
N LYS A 198 -29.81 3.13 -18.34
CA LYS A 198 -30.49 2.20 -19.25
C LYS A 198 -30.89 3.00 -20.49
N ALA A 199 -30.18 2.79 -21.59
CA ALA A 199 -30.62 3.24 -22.90
C ALA A 199 -31.94 2.52 -23.24
N GLY A 200 -33.00 3.29 -23.46
CA GLY A 200 -34.27 2.78 -23.94
C GLY A 200 -34.11 2.20 -25.34
N VAL A 201 -34.46 0.92 -25.49
CA VAL A 201 -34.73 0.31 -26.79
C VAL A 201 -36.09 0.81 -27.24
N LEU A 202 -36.14 1.76 -28.17
CA LEU A 202 -37.36 2.02 -28.93
C LEU A 202 -37.48 0.92 -29.99
N ALA A 203 -38.43 0.02 -29.78
CA ALA A 203 -38.87 -0.94 -30.77
C ALA A 203 -39.56 -0.20 -31.93
N ALA A 204 -39.02 -0.35 -33.15
CA ALA A 204 -39.74 -0.05 -34.38
C ALA A 204 -40.59 -1.27 -34.73
N THR A 205 -41.90 -1.19 -34.48
CA THR A 205 -42.88 -2.13 -35.05
C THR A 205 -43.73 -1.44 -36.10
N ALA A 206 -43.75 -2.10 -37.25
CA ALA A 206 -44.46 -1.77 -38.47
C ALA A 206 -45.96 -1.49 -38.27
N GLY A 207 -46.46 -0.47 -38.96
CA GLY A 207 -47.88 -0.29 -39.27
C GLY A 207 -48.08 -0.27 -40.78
N ARG A 208 -48.69 -1.33 -41.32
CA ARG A 208 -49.29 -1.37 -42.66
C ARG A 208 -50.78 -0.99 -42.56
N LEU A 209 -51.23 -0.30 -43.61
CA LEU A 209 -52.56 -0.28 -44.26
C LEU A 209 -53.69 0.67 -43.79
N ALA A 210 -54.41 1.13 -44.83
CA ALA A 210 -55.68 1.89 -44.95
C ALA A 210 -55.51 3.42 -44.93
N LEU A 211 -55.83 4.19 -45.98
CA LEU A 211 -56.73 4.05 -47.14
C LEU A 211 -56.05 4.53 -48.44
#